data_AF-E3HT42-F1
#
_entry.id   AF-E3HT42-F1
#
_cell.length_a   1.000
_cell.length_b   1.000
_cell.length_c   1.000
_cell.angle_alpha   90.00
_cell.angle_beta   90.00
_cell.angle_gamma   90.00
#
_symmetry.space_group_name_H-M   'P 1'
#
loop_
_entity.id
_entity.type
_entity.pdbx_description
1 polymer ?
#
loop_
_entity_poly.entity_id
_entity_poly.type
_entity_poly.pdbx_seq_one_letter_code
_entity_poly.pdbx_strand_id
1 'polypeptide(L)'
;MRHAQAHPDTAILRWLAPALLAALWLGSGETAWQILPPLSLLAPLLYQTVRGIRAVDPALVAAGRSHDLDGWSLYRHVLLPGALPFILTGLRQGLGLLWLTLIALELYATPAGPGRLPLLDSVPPGAATLLLGIALYAGLSLGSGALVSALERWLLRWRPR
;
A
#
# COMPACT_ATOMS: atom_id res chain seq x y z
N MET A 1 5.93 34.41 -41.03
CA MET A 1 5.54 34.41 -39.60
C MET A 1 5.29 32.96 -39.20
N ARG A 2 6.15 32.40 -38.34
CA ARG A 2 6.27 30.97 -38.04
C ARG A 2 5.16 30.54 -37.08
N HIS A 3 4.20 29.76 -37.55
CA HIS A 3 3.31 28.98 -36.69
C HIS A 3 4.10 27.82 -36.10
N ALA A 4 4.44 27.91 -34.81
CA ALA A 4 5.04 26.83 -34.04
C ALA A 4 4.00 25.72 -33.85
N GLN A 5 4.10 24.66 -34.66
CA GLN A 5 3.34 23.43 -34.49
C GLN A 5 3.81 22.73 -33.20
N ALA A 6 3.01 22.84 -32.15
CA ALA A 6 3.16 22.03 -30.95
C ALA A 6 2.74 20.59 -31.28
N HIS A 7 3.72 19.75 -31.61
CA HIS A 7 3.54 18.32 -31.83
C HIS A 7 3.02 17.63 -30.54
N PRO A 8 1.81 17.05 -30.52
CA PRO A 8 1.20 16.41 -29.34
C PRO A 8 2.00 15.19 -28.82
N ASP A 9 2.89 14.67 -29.65
CA ASP A 9 3.82 13.57 -29.44
C ASP A 9 4.89 13.88 -28.37
N THR A 10 5.17 15.17 -28.12
CA THR A 10 6.12 15.60 -27.09
C THR A 10 5.57 15.52 -25.66
N ALA A 11 4.25 15.57 -25.48
CA ALA A 11 3.63 15.49 -24.17
C ALA A 11 3.82 14.11 -23.54
N ILE A 12 3.64 13.05 -24.33
CA ILE A 12 3.81 11.65 -23.92
C ILE A 12 5.28 11.40 -23.52
N LEU A 13 6.22 11.88 -24.34
CA LEU A 13 7.65 11.81 -24.02
C LEU A 13 8.00 12.54 -22.71
N ARG A 14 7.35 13.68 -22.43
CA ARG A 14 7.64 14.49 -21.23
C ARG A 14 7.19 13.83 -19.93
N TRP A 15 6.16 12.99 -19.97
CA TRP A 15 5.71 12.19 -18.83
C TRP A 15 6.49 10.86 -18.71
N LEU A 16 6.84 10.23 -19.84
CA LEU A 16 7.54 8.95 -19.85
C LEU A 16 9.04 9.06 -19.57
N ALA A 17 9.70 10.11 -20.05
CA ALA A 17 11.15 10.29 -19.87
C ALA A 17 11.59 10.26 -18.39
N PRO A 18 10.98 11.02 -17.45
CA PRO A 18 11.37 10.94 -16.04
C PRO A 18 10.99 9.61 -15.38
N ALA A 19 9.89 8.97 -15.79
CA ALA A 19 9.50 7.65 -15.28
C ALA A 19 10.49 6.54 -15.70
N LEU A 20 10.93 6.57 -16.97
CA LEU A 20 11.96 5.67 -17.51
C LEU A 20 13.34 5.98 -16.92
N LEU A 21 13.69 7.26 -16.73
CA LEU A 21 14.94 7.65 -16.08
C LEU A 21 14.95 7.20 -14.61
N ALA A 22 13.84 7.34 -13.88
CA ALA A 22 13.71 6.82 -12.51
C ALA A 22 13.85 5.30 -12.47
N ALA A 23 13.25 4.57 -13.42
CA ALA A 23 13.41 3.12 -13.53
C ALA A 23 14.85 2.68 -13.84
N LEU A 24 15.62 3.48 -14.59
CA LEU A 24 17.03 3.23 -14.89
C LEU A 24 17.99 3.69 -13.76
N TRP A 25 17.62 4.75 -13.03
CA TRP A 25 18.43 5.36 -11.96
C TRP A 25 18.28 4.61 -10.62
N LEU A 26 17.15 3.89 -10.41
CA LEU A 26 17.03 2.85 -9.37
C LEU A 26 17.82 1.59 -9.77
N GLY A 27 19.12 1.79 -9.98
CA GLY A 27 20.06 0.77 -10.40
C GLY A 27 19.91 -0.55 -9.64
N SER A 28 20.38 -1.59 -10.32
CA SER A 28 20.49 -3.01 -9.99
C SER A 28 21.14 -3.36 -8.64
N GLY A 29 20.74 -2.71 -7.55
CA GLY A 29 20.93 -3.19 -6.20
C GLY A 29 19.78 -4.13 -5.90
N GLU A 30 20.06 -5.42 -5.77
CA GLU A 30 19.12 -6.43 -5.26
C GLU A 30 18.33 -5.95 -4.03
N THR A 31 18.94 -5.05 -3.24
CA THR A 31 18.36 -4.42 -2.06
C THR A 31 17.30 -3.36 -2.35
N ALA A 32 17.42 -2.55 -3.41
CA ALA A 32 16.45 -1.49 -3.73
C ALA A 32 15.06 -2.07 -4.07
N TRP A 33 15.07 -3.18 -4.81
CA TRP A 33 13.88 -3.93 -5.21
C TRP A 33 13.14 -4.59 -4.03
N GLN A 34 13.87 -4.92 -2.95
CA GLN A 34 13.29 -5.50 -1.73
C GLN A 34 12.66 -4.46 -0.79
N ILE A 35 13.13 -3.20 -0.83
CA ILE A 35 12.68 -2.12 0.06
C ILE A 35 11.40 -1.43 -0.46
N LEU A 36 11.17 -1.46 -1.77
CA LEU A 36 10.03 -0.80 -2.42
C LEU A 36 8.65 -1.32 -1.95
N PRO A 37 8.40 -2.64 -1.83
CA PRO A 37 7.11 -3.14 -1.37
C PRO A 37 6.73 -2.68 0.06
N PRO A 38 7.56 -2.89 1.11
CA PRO A 38 7.19 -2.46 2.46
C PRO A 38 7.02 -0.94 2.56
N LEU A 39 7.78 -0.15 1.79
CA LEU A 39 7.63 1.31 1.77
C LEU A 39 6.27 1.76 1.20
N SER A 40 5.76 1.02 0.21
CA SER A 40 4.46 1.27 -0.44
C SER A 40 3.27 0.97 0.48
N LEU A 41 3.44 0.03 1.42
CA LEU A 41 2.51 -0.21 2.52
C LEU A 41 2.60 0.88 3.60
N LEU A 42 3.83 1.30 3.93
CA LEU A 42 4.10 2.15 5.09
C LEU A 42 3.50 3.55 4.95
N ALA A 43 3.60 4.15 3.76
CA ALA A 43 3.14 5.53 3.53
C ALA A 43 1.64 5.75 3.82
N PRO A 44 0.69 5.01 3.21
CA PRO A 44 -0.73 5.16 3.50
C PRO A 44 -1.09 4.73 4.93
N LEU A 45 -0.40 3.71 5.47
CA LEU A 45 -0.62 3.24 6.84
C LEU A 45 -0.30 4.34 7.86
N LEU A 46 0.88 4.97 7.76
CA LEU A 46 1.29 6.03 8.66
C LEU A 46 0.40 7.27 8.50
N TYR A 47 0.10 7.67 7.28
CA TYR A 47 -0.77 8.82 7.01
C TYR A 47 -2.14 8.65 7.68
N GLN A 48 -2.76 7.48 7.49
CA GLN A 48 -4.07 7.19 8.06
C GLN A 48 -4.01 6.99 9.58
N THR A 49 -2.92 6.42 10.11
CA THR A 49 -2.73 6.30 11.56
C THR A 49 -2.65 7.66 12.23
N VAL A 50 -1.85 8.59 11.69
CA VAL A 50 -1.72 9.96 12.22
C VAL A 50 -3.05 10.70 12.13
N ARG A 51 -3.77 10.56 11.02
CA ARG A 51 -5.12 11.12 10.88
C ARG A 51 -6.10 10.51 11.88
N GLY A 52 -6.02 9.21 12.13
CA GLY A 52 -6.88 8.52 13.09
C GLY A 52 -6.69 9.00 14.51
N ILE A 53 -5.43 9.18 14.94
CA ILE A 53 -5.09 9.73 16.26
C ILE A 53 -5.64 11.16 16.40
N ARG A 54 -5.50 11.99 15.37
CA ARG A 54 -5.99 13.38 15.37
C ARG A 54 -7.52 13.49 15.26
N ALA A 55 -8.19 12.47 14.73
CA ALA A 55 -9.64 12.44 14.55
C ALA A 55 -10.39 11.94 15.81
N VAL A 56 -9.67 11.50 16.85
CA VAL A 56 -10.29 11.14 18.14
C VAL A 56 -10.90 12.39 18.77
N ASP A 57 -12.15 12.28 19.19
CA ASP A 57 -12.88 13.39 19.84
C ASP A 57 -12.16 13.81 21.13
N PRO A 58 -11.78 15.09 21.28
CA PRO A 58 -11.22 15.61 22.53
C PRO A 58 -12.11 15.34 23.75
N ALA A 59 -13.44 15.25 23.58
CA ALA A 59 -14.37 14.94 24.66
C ALA A 59 -14.17 13.52 25.21
N LEU A 60 -13.84 12.54 24.36
CA LEU A 60 -13.52 11.17 24.80
C LEU A 60 -12.22 11.13 25.61
N VAL A 61 -11.24 11.96 25.23
CA VAL A 61 -9.97 12.10 25.96
C VAL A 61 -10.20 12.77 27.33
N ALA A 62 -11.02 13.82 27.38
CA ALA A 62 -11.39 14.49 28.62
C ALA A 62 -12.18 13.56 29.56
N ALA A 63 -13.11 12.78 29.03
CA ALA A 63 -13.87 11.77 29.79
C ALA A 63 -12.95 10.67 30.36
N GLY A 64 -11.96 10.22 29.57
CA GLY A 64 -10.95 9.27 30.04
C GLY A 64 -10.14 9.83 31.21
N ARG A 65 -9.70 11.08 31.13
CA ARG A 65 -8.97 11.75 32.22
C ARG A 65 -9.82 11.96 33.47
N SER A 66 -11.13 12.20 33.35
CA SER A 66 -12.01 12.26 34.52
C SER A 66 -12.19 10.91 35.24
N HIS A 67 -11.80 9.82 34.59
CA HIS A 67 -11.76 8.46 35.15
C HIS A 67 -10.35 8.02 35.56
N ASP A 68 -9.43 8.96 35.83
CA ASP A 68 -8.02 8.71 36.19
C ASP A 68 -7.24 7.88 35.15
N LEU A 69 -7.69 7.87 33.89
CA LEU A 69 -6.92 7.26 32.81
C LEU A 69 -5.83 8.24 32.36
N ASP A 70 -4.57 7.90 32.67
CA ASP A 70 -3.39 8.64 32.21
C ASP A 70 -2.38 7.78 31.45
N GLY A 71 -1.55 8.47 30.66
CA GLY A 71 -0.44 7.89 29.90
C GLY A 71 -0.83 6.68 29.04
N TRP A 72 -0.30 5.52 29.39
CA TRP A 72 -0.53 4.27 28.65
C TRP A 72 -1.98 3.77 28.75
N SER A 73 -2.67 4.02 29.88
CA SER A 73 -4.05 3.58 30.06
C SER A 73 -5.00 4.37 29.15
N LEU A 74 -4.79 5.69 29.06
CA LEU A 74 -5.49 6.57 28.12
C LEU A 74 -5.21 6.18 26.67
N TYR A 75 -3.95 5.88 26.33
CA TYR A 75 -3.58 5.44 24.99
C TYR A 75 -4.33 4.17 24.59
N ARG A 76 -4.30 3.13 25.43
CA ARG A 76 -4.88 1.82 25.11
C ARG A 76 -6.41 1.80 25.13
N HIS A 77 -7.04 2.57 26.02
CA HIS A 77 -8.51 2.54 26.20
C HIS A 77 -9.26 3.62 25.42
N VAL A 78 -8.60 4.72 25.02
CA VAL A 78 -9.27 5.83 24.33
C VAL A 78 -8.68 6.06 22.93
N LEU A 79 -7.37 6.34 22.83
CA LEU A 79 -6.76 6.70 21.56
C LEU A 79 -6.66 5.52 20.59
N LEU A 80 -6.20 4.36 21.05
CA LEU A 80 -6.03 3.16 20.25
C LEU A 80 -7.35 2.69 19.62
N PRO A 81 -8.46 2.49 20.38
CA PRO A 81 -9.74 2.11 19.79
C PRO A 81 -10.33 3.22 18.91
N GLY A 82 -10.11 4.49 19.24
CA GLY A 82 -10.59 5.63 18.43
C GLY A 82 -9.87 5.77 17.08
N ALA A 83 -8.57 5.50 17.03
CA ALA A 83 -7.75 5.57 15.82
C ALA A 83 -7.81 4.28 14.98
N LEU A 84 -8.19 3.15 15.60
CA LEU A 84 -8.21 1.84 14.97
C LEU A 84 -8.91 1.75 13.59
N PRO A 85 -10.11 2.32 13.37
CA PRO A 85 -10.76 2.26 12.06
C PRO A 85 -9.94 2.94 10.96
N PHE A 86 -9.22 4.01 11.31
CA PHE A 86 -8.32 4.69 10.38
C PHE A 86 -7.07 3.87 10.11
N ILE A 87 -6.49 3.23 11.14
CA ILE A 87 -5.35 2.30 10.97
C ILE A 87 -5.73 1.15 10.03
N LEU A 88 -6.89 0.55 10.23
CA LEU A 88 -7.43 -0.52 9.37
C LEU A 88 -7.65 -0.03 7.93
N THR A 89 -8.14 1.19 7.76
CA THR A 89 -8.29 1.81 6.43
C THR A 89 -6.93 2.03 5.76
N GLY A 90 -5.93 2.52 6.49
CA GLY A 90 -4.57 2.69 5.99
C GLY A 90 -3.92 1.37 5.61
N LEU A 91 -4.14 0.33 6.42
CA LEU A 91 -3.68 -1.02 6.13
C LEU A 91 -4.32 -1.56 4.83
N ARG A 92 -5.63 -1.38 4.64
CA ARG A 92 -6.34 -1.76 3.40
C ARG A 92 -5.73 -1.09 2.17
N GLN A 93 -5.52 0.22 2.24
CA GLN A 93 -4.96 1.00 1.15
C GLN A 93 -3.51 0.59 0.86
N GLY A 94 -2.69 0.45 1.91
CA GLY A 94 -1.30 0.06 1.77
C GLY A 94 -1.10 -1.37 1.29
N LEU A 95 -1.96 -2.31 1.66
CA LEU A 95 -1.93 -3.68 1.12
C LEU A 95 -2.22 -3.68 -0.38
N GLY A 96 -3.16 -2.86 -0.86
CA GLY A 96 -3.41 -2.71 -2.29
C GLY A 96 -2.18 -2.21 -3.06
N LEU A 97 -1.48 -1.21 -2.51
CA LEU A 97 -0.24 -0.68 -3.08
C LEU A 97 0.92 -1.68 -3.03
N LEU A 98 1.08 -2.37 -1.88
CA LEU A 98 2.05 -3.45 -1.70
C LEU A 98 1.89 -4.50 -2.78
N TRP A 99 0.66 -4.93 -3.05
CA TRP A 99 0.38 -5.91 -4.09
C TRP A 99 0.80 -5.46 -5.48
N LEU A 100 0.50 -4.22 -5.86
CA LEU A 100 0.94 -3.67 -7.15
C LEU A 100 2.47 -3.62 -7.26
N THR A 101 3.16 -3.26 -6.18
CA THR A 101 4.62 -3.23 -6.16
C THR A 101 5.25 -4.62 -6.17
N LEU A 102 4.62 -5.63 -5.58
CA LEU A 102 5.09 -7.01 -5.66
C LEU A 102 4.91 -7.61 -7.06
N ILE A 103 3.79 -7.31 -7.74
CA ILE A 103 3.60 -7.70 -9.14
C ILE A 103 4.66 -7.01 -10.01
N ALA A 104 4.87 -5.70 -9.81
CA ALA A 104 5.92 -4.99 -10.54
C ALA A 104 7.29 -5.63 -10.26
N LEU A 105 7.62 -5.92 -8.99
CA LEU A 105 8.85 -6.62 -8.63
C LEU A 105 9.01 -7.94 -9.38
N GLU A 106 7.97 -8.77 -9.44
CA GLU A 106 8.00 -10.05 -10.16
C GLU A 106 8.21 -9.86 -11.68
N LEU A 107 7.60 -8.83 -12.26
CA LEU A 107 7.71 -8.50 -13.69
C LEU A 107 9.08 -7.93 -14.07
N TYR A 108 9.75 -7.24 -13.14
CA TYR A 108 11.04 -6.58 -13.35
C TYR A 108 12.23 -7.37 -12.77
N ALA A 109 11.98 -8.40 -11.96
CA ALA A 109 13.02 -9.27 -11.44
C ALA A 109 13.74 -9.97 -12.61
N THR A 110 14.98 -9.59 -12.84
CA THR A 110 15.93 -10.35 -13.65
C THR A 110 16.03 -11.79 -13.10
N PRO A 111 16.43 -12.79 -13.91
CA PRO A 111 16.30 -14.23 -13.62
C PRO A 111 17.00 -14.76 -12.34
N ALA A 112 17.53 -13.91 -11.48
CA ALA A 112 18.19 -14.23 -10.21
C ALA A 112 17.37 -13.83 -8.94
N GLY A 113 16.05 -13.63 -9.05
CA GLY A 113 15.21 -13.31 -7.89
C GLY A 113 15.14 -14.46 -6.85
N PRO A 114 15.09 -14.16 -5.53
CA PRO A 114 15.24 -15.14 -4.43
C PRO A 114 14.11 -16.18 -4.26
N GLY A 115 13.10 -16.18 -5.15
CA GLY A 115 11.96 -17.11 -5.12
C GLY A 115 11.92 -18.16 -6.24
N ARG A 116 12.91 -18.19 -7.15
CA ARG A 116 12.90 -19.09 -8.31
C ARG A 116 13.74 -20.33 -8.10
N LEU A 117 13.13 -21.49 -8.32
CA LEU A 117 13.82 -22.77 -8.44
C LEU A 117 14.53 -22.81 -9.81
N PRO A 118 15.86 -23.06 -9.87
CA PRO A 118 16.63 -23.06 -11.13
C PRO A 118 16.21 -24.12 -12.17
N LEU A 119 15.31 -25.05 -11.81
CA LEU A 119 14.98 -26.20 -12.64
C LEU A 119 14.02 -25.89 -13.81
N LEU A 120 13.46 -24.67 -13.89
CA LEU A 120 12.45 -24.28 -14.90
C LEU A 120 12.96 -23.22 -15.92
N ASP A 121 14.24 -22.88 -15.88
CA ASP A 121 14.81 -21.63 -16.42
C ASP A 121 14.85 -21.46 -17.95
N SER A 122 14.29 -22.37 -18.74
CA SER A 122 14.42 -22.30 -20.21
C SER A 122 13.17 -21.87 -20.98
N VAL A 123 12.04 -21.59 -20.30
CA VAL A 123 10.80 -21.22 -20.99
C VAL A 123 10.24 -19.92 -20.40
N PRO A 124 10.04 -18.84 -21.19
CA PRO A 124 9.32 -17.67 -20.71
C PRO A 124 7.94 -18.11 -20.21
N PRO A 125 7.49 -17.65 -19.03
CA PRO A 125 6.18 -18.04 -18.51
C PRO A 125 5.12 -17.73 -19.56
N GLY A 126 4.37 -18.75 -19.97
CA GLY A 126 3.27 -18.59 -20.92
C GLY A 126 2.24 -17.60 -20.38
N ALA A 127 1.47 -16.97 -21.28
CA ALA A 127 0.43 -15.99 -20.91
C ALA A 127 -0.52 -16.51 -19.81
N ALA A 128 -0.79 -17.82 -19.79
CA ALA A 128 -1.61 -18.46 -18.76
C ALA A 128 -1.02 -18.35 -17.33
N THR A 129 0.30 -18.48 -17.17
CA THR A 129 0.97 -18.38 -15.86
C THR A 129 0.91 -16.96 -15.31
N LEU A 130 1.11 -15.97 -16.17
CA LEU A 130 0.99 -14.56 -15.82
C LEU A 130 -0.45 -14.20 -15.42
N LEU A 131 -1.43 -14.67 -16.19
CA LEU A 131 -2.85 -14.47 -15.88
C LEU A 131 -3.26 -15.14 -14.57
N LEU A 132 -2.75 -16.34 -14.28
CA LEU A 132 -2.99 -17.03 -13.01
C LEU A 132 -2.39 -16.25 -11.83
N GLY A 133 -1.18 -15.70 -11.96
CA GLY A 133 -0.56 -14.85 -10.95
C GLY A 133 -1.37 -13.58 -10.67
N ILE A 134 -1.81 -12.89 -11.72
CA ILE A 134 -2.70 -11.71 -11.62
C ILE A 134 -4.04 -12.08 -10.97
N ALA A 135 -4.64 -13.21 -11.34
CA ALA A 135 -5.90 -13.68 -10.77
C ALA A 135 -5.78 -14.04 -9.29
N LEU A 136 -4.69 -14.70 -8.87
CA LEU A 136 -4.42 -15.01 -7.47
C LEU A 136 -4.24 -13.73 -6.65
N TYR A 137 -3.48 -12.77 -7.16
CA TYR A 137 -3.27 -11.46 -6.53
C TYR A 137 -4.54 -10.64 -6.44
N ALA A 138 -5.37 -10.64 -7.49
CA ALA A 138 -6.68 -10.01 -7.47
C ALA A 138 -7.59 -10.65 -6.40
N GLY A 139 -7.55 -11.98 -6.27
CA GLY A 139 -8.24 -12.73 -5.22
C GLY A 139 -7.77 -12.35 -3.80
N LEU A 140 -6.46 -12.28 -3.56
CA LEU A 140 -5.92 -11.86 -2.26
C LEU A 140 -6.19 -10.40 -1.92
N SER A 141 -6.21 -9.52 -2.93
CA SER A 141 -6.58 -8.11 -2.77
C SER A 141 -8.05 -7.96 -2.34
N LEU A 142 -8.95 -8.70 -3.01
CA LEU A 142 -10.37 -8.77 -2.64
C LEU A 142 -10.55 -9.35 -1.23
N GLY A 143 -9.81 -10.41 -0.89
CA GLY A 143 -9.79 -11.01 0.44
C GLY A 143 -9.35 -10.04 1.54
N SER A 144 -8.31 -9.25 1.28
CA SER A 144 -7.82 -8.23 2.23
C SER A 144 -8.86 -7.12 2.44
N GLY A 145 -9.53 -6.68 1.36
CA GLY A 145 -10.64 -5.73 1.45
C GLY A 145 -11.81 -6.26 2.29
N ALA A 146 -12.16 -7.54 2.10
CA ALA A 146 -13.20 -8.21 2.88
C ALA A 146 -12.81 -8.38 4.36
N LEU A 147 -11.54 -8.74 4.64
CA LEU A 147 -11.01 -8.91 6.00
C LEU A 147 -11.06 -7.58 6.78
N VAL A 148 -10.63 -6.49 6.14
CA VAL A 148 -10.70 -5.15 6.74
C VAL A 148 -12.15 -4.73 6.96
N SER A 149 -13.03 -4.97 5.98
CA SER A 149 -14.46 -4.64 6.13
C SER A 149 -15.15 -5.48 7.20
N ALA A 150 -14.71 -6.72 7.42
CA ALA A 150 -15.16 -7.58 8.51
C ALA A 150 -14.67 -7.04 9.87
N LEU A 151 -13.39 -6.70 9.99
CA LEU A 151 -12.80 -6.07 11.17
C LEU A 151 -13.46 -4.72 11.51
N GLU A 152 -13.74 -3.90 10.50
CA GLU A 152 -14.41 -2.61 10.61
C GLU A 152 -15.82 -2.79 11.20
N ARG A 153 -16.59 -3.74 10.69
CA ARG A 153 -17.92 -4.10 11.25
C ARG A 153 -17.84 -4.69 12.66
N TRP A 154 -16.81 -5.47 12.95
CA TRP A 154 -16.69 -6.16 14.24
C TRP A 154 -16.24 -5.22 15.36
N LEU A 155 -15.38 -4.24 15.06
CA LEU A 155 -14.86 -3.28 16.02
C LEU A 155 -15.66 -1.98 16.11
N LEU A 156 -16.31 -1.53 15.04
CA LEU A 156 -17.18 -0.35 15.07
C LEU A 156 -18.63 -0.65 15.45
N ARG A 157 -18.93 -1.87 15.93
CA ARG A 157 -20.26 -2.25 16.45
C ARG A 157 -20.81 -1.32 17.55
N TRP A 158 -19.96 -0.49 18.15
CA TRP A 158 -20.30 0.44 19.23
C TRP A 158 -20.59 1.88 18.79
N ARG A 159 -20.34 2.25 17.51
CA ARG A 159 -20.71 3.58 17.00
C ARG A 159 -22.15 3.55 16.45
N PRO A 160 -23.12 4.24 17.06
CA PRO A 160 -24.40 4.48 16.40
C PRO A 160 -24.18 5.34 15.15
N ARG A 161 -24.95 5.06 14.09
CA ARG A 161 -24.86 5.74 12.80
C ARG A 161 -25.33 7.18 12.88
#